data_AF-A0A835IC68-F1
#
_entry.id   AF-A0A835IC68-F1
#
_cell.length_a   1.000
_cell.length_b   1.000
_cell.length_c   1.000
_cell.angle_alpha   90.00
_cell.angle_beta   90.00
_cell.angle_gamma   90.00
#
_symmetry.space_group_name_H-M   'P 1'
#
loop_
_entity.id
_entity.type
_entity.pdbx_description
1 polymer ?
#
loop_
_entity_poly.entity_id
_entity_poly.type
_entity_poly.pdbx_seq_one_letter_code
_entity_poly.pdbx_strand_id
1 'polypeptide(L)'
;MMLAENLFATIMGTGKSKDGLEARLDLKASKIKKHLWPTFVEGCIQEQYLVEEAMIYYMEYIHDGNLGSHKNGRRVIMNEDIESAHPMDKKGKQYVLPNIECQQVRKWVLTHSSENAEWEEKYQVYLQSQKSRGKNRRGSQAKELNYIPWLRLQLQNEKVSPFKRIVDGPSFTVVSYNRYTMNGYVFYMSDSESTTTTQNSRVSMKVVTSFRASAKDRNLVDDEVTYYGVVKRILELDYVEFKQTVFSL
;
A
#
# COMPACT_ATOMS: atom_id res chain seq x y z
N MET A 1 4.55 -1.63 10.96
CA MET A 1 3.83 -0.37 10.67
C MET A 1 3.96 0.11 9.21
N MET A 2 5.03 -0.21 8.48
CA MET A 2 5.29 0.33 7.12
C MET A 2 4.65 -0.43 5.92
N LEU A 3 3.97 -1.56 6.15
CA LEU A 3 3.36 -2.35 5.07
C LEU A 3 2.05 -1.73 4.53
N ALA A 4 1.38 -0.92 5.37
CA ALA A 4 0.13 -0.26 5.01
C ALA A 4 0.34 0.93 4.06
N GLU A 5 1.51 1.58 4.14
CA GLU A 5 1.79 2.82 3.42
C GLU A 5 2.04 2.62 1.92
N ASN A 6 2.05 1.38 1.41
CA ASN A 6 2.40 1.06 0.00
C ASN A 6 1.31 0.39 -0.83
N LEU A 7 0.10 0.24 -0.27
CA LEU A 7 -1.00 -0.51 -0.89
C LEU A 7 -2.07 0.43 -1.46
N PHE A 8 -2.12 0.52 -2.79
CA PHE A 8 -2.96 1.46 -3.54
C PHE A 8 -4.48 1.11 -3.56
N ALA A 9 -4.85 -0.13 -3.23
CA ALA A 9 -6.16 -0.67 -3.61
C ALA A 9 -7.35 -0.34 -2.70
N THR A 10 -7.16 0.23 -1.51
CA THR A 10 -8.30 0.59 -0.62
C THR A 10 -9.20 1.66 -1.25
N ILE A 11 -8.66 2.45 -2.19
CA ILE A 11 -9.43 3.45 -2.95
C ILE A 11 -10.37 2.79 -3.98
N MET A 12 -10.18 1.52 -4.34
CA MET A 12 -10.93 0.84 -5.41
C MET A 12 -12.21 0.12 -4.97
N GLY A 13 -12.66 0.29 -3.71
CA GLY A 13 -14.04 0.03 -3.31
C GLY A 13 -14.57 -1.37 -3.65
N THR A 14 -13.92 -2.43 -3.15
CA THR A 14 -14.49 -3.79 -3.22
C THR A 14 -14.61 -4.43 -1.84
N GLY A 15 -15.86 -4.56 -1.39
CA GLY A 15 -16.40 -5.78 -0.78
C GLY A 15 -15.85 -6.25 0.57
N LYS A 16 -16.64 -5.99 1.61
CA LYS A 16 -16.69 -6.62 2.94
C LYS A 16 -16.29 -8.12 2.97
N SER A 17 -15.57 -8.54 4.00
CA SER A 17 -15.81 -9.84 4.66
C SER A 17 -15.37 -9.82 6.14
N LYS A 18 -16.21 -10.41 7.00
CA LYS A 18 -16.05 -10.65 8.45
C LYS A 18 -15.76 -12.15 8.69
N ASP A 19 -14.90 -12.76 7.89
CA ASP A 19 -14.61 -14.20 7.98
C ASP A 19 -13.20 -14.44 8.54
N GLY A 20 -13.10 -14.86 9.81
CA GLY A 20 -11.84 -15.34 10.41
C GLY A 20 -11.60 -16.83 10.18
N LEU A 21 -10.34 -17.27 10.25
CA LEU A 21 -9.91 -18.66 10.02
C LEU A 21 -10.62 -19.67 10.94
N GLU A 22 -10.72 -19.36 12.24
CA GLU A 22 -11.40 -20.22 13.23
C GLU A 22 -12.88 -20.43 12.88
N ALA A 23 -13.57 -19.38 12.46
CA ALA A 23 -14.96 -19.49 12.02
C ALA A 23 -15.11 -20.35 10.76
N ARG A 24 -14.12 -20.34 9.86
CA ARG A 24 -14.10 -21.20 8.67
C ARG A 24 -13.81 -22.66 9.01
N LEU A 25 -12.90 -22.91 9.96
CA LEU A 25 -12.62 -24.25 10.48
C LEU A 25 -13.86 -24.87 11.14
N ASP A 26 -14.62 -24.10 11.91
CA ASP A 26 -15.89 -24.54 12.51
C ASP A 26 -16.96 -24.86 11.46
N LEU A 27 -17.05 -24.07 10.39
CA LEU A 27 -17.95 -24.34 9.26
C LEU A 27 -17.58 -25.65 8.52
N LYS A 28 -16.28 -25.94 8.41
CA LYS A 28 -15.78 -27.19 7.84
C LYS A 28 -16.09 -28.39 8.74
N ALA A 29 -15.85 -28.26 10.04
CA ALA A 29 -16.20 -29.28 11.04
C ALA A 29 -17.72 -29.58 11.05
N SER A 30 -18.53 -28.53 10.92
CA SER A 30 -19.99 -28.60 10.88
C SER A 30 -20.58 -28.99 9.51
N LYS A 31 -19.72 -29.20 8.49
CA LYS A 31 -20.09 -29.59 7.11
C LYS A 31 -21.11 -28.66 6.42
N ILE A 32 -21.15 -27.39 6.80
CA ILE A 32 -22.07 -26.38 6.25
C ILE A 32 -21.31 -25.33 5.44
N LYS A 33 -22.00 -24.67 4.49
CA LYS A 33 -21.47 -23.60 3.62
C LYS A 33 -20.09 -23.91 3.02
N LYS A 34 -20.00 -25.00 2.25
CA LYS A 34 -18.75 -25.53 1.64
C LYS A 34 -17.87 -24.50 0.90
N HIS A 35 -18.46 -23.47 0.31
CA HIS A 35 -17.73 -22.43 -0.43
C HIS A 35 -16.96 -21.44 0.48
N LEU A 36 -17.17 -21.49 1.81
CA LEU A 36 -16.49 -20.65 2.80
C LEU A 36 -15.46 -21.43 3.64
N TRP A 37 -15.19 -22.69 3.30
CA TRP A 37 -14.20 -23.48 4.03
C TRP A 37 -12.79 -22.90 3.87
N PRO A 38 -11.89 -23.16 4.85
CA PRO A 38 -10.51 -22.74 4.76
C PRO A 38 -9.92 -23.29 3.47
N THR A 39 -9.49 -22.37 2.62
CA THR A 39 -8.79 -22.77 1.39
C THR A 39 -7.38 -23.21 1.76
N PHE A 40 -6.77 -24.05 0.93
CA PHE A 40 -5.40 -24.56 1.12
C PHE A 40 -4.40 -23.46 1.53
N VAL A 41 -4.62 -22.24 1.03
CA VAL A 41 -3.85 -21.02 1.34
C VAL A 41 -3.82 -20.67 2.84
N GLU A 42 -4.95 -20.77 3.55
CA GLU A 42 -5.01 -20.47 4.99
C GLU A 42 -4.24 -21.50 5.82
N GLY A 43 -4.24 -22.77 5.39
CA GLY A 43 -3.43 -23.83 6.01
C GLY A 43 -1.93 -23.61 5.80
N CYS A 44 -1.50 -23.23 4.58
CA CYS A 44 -0.10 -22.94 4.29
C CYS A 44 0.45 -21.73 5.05
N ILE A 45 -0.37 -20.69 5.25
CA ILE A 45 0.03 -19.52 6.06
C ILE A 45 0.25 -19.93 7.52
N GLN A 46 -0.65 -20.74 8.10
CA GLN A 46 -0.52 -21.21 9.47
C GLN A 46 0.69 -22.16 9.65
N GLU A 47 0.94 -23.04 8.68
CA GLU A 47 2.15 -23.88 8.66
C GLU A 47 3.43 -23.06 8.55
N GLN A 48 3.44 -22.00 7.73
CA GLN A 48 4.57 -21.09 7.64
C GLN A 48 4.85 -20.40 8.99
N TYR A 49 3.82 -19.92 9.69
CA TYR A 49 3.97 -19.32 11.03
C TYR A 49 4.64 -20.30 12.01
N LEU A 50 4.21 -21.56 12.04
CA LEU A 50 4.79 -22.59 12.90
C LEU A 50 6.26 -22.87 12.55
N VAL A 51 6.59 -22.90 11.26
CA VAL A 51 7.96 -23.10 10.79
C VAL A 51 8.83 -21.89 11.15
N GLU A 52 8.33 -20.67 10.97
CA GLU A 52 9.04 -19.44 11.34
C GLU A 52 9.33 -19.39 12.85
N GLU A 53 8.34 -19.69 13.69
CA GLU A 53 8.48 -19.69 15.14
C GLU A 53 9.48 -20.75 15.63
N ALA A 54 9.41 -21.97 15.07
CA ALA A 54 10.40 -23.01 15.35
C ALA A 54 11.80 -22.59 14.90
N MET A 55 11.93 -21.97 13.73
CA MET A 55 13.21 -21.55 13.17
C MET A 55 13.84 -20.41 13.97
N ILE A 56 13.04 -19.46 14.47
CA ILE A 56 13.48 -18.41 15.41
C ILE A 56 14.04 -19.07 16.69
N TYR A 57 13.28 -19.98 17.29
CA TYR A 57 13.70 -20.72 18.48
C TYR A 57 15.03 -21.47 18.29
N TYR A 58 15.19 -22.17 17.16
CA TYR A 58 16.43 -22.87 16.84
C TYR A 58 17.62 -21.92 16.63
N MET A 59 17.40 -20.77 16.01
CA MET A 59 18.47 -19.81 15.71
C MET A 59 18.93 -19.00 16.93
N GLU A 60 18.06 -18.82 17.93
CA GLU A 60 18.39 -18.20 19.22
C GLU A 60 19.32 -19.07 20.07
N TYR A 61 19.22 -20.41 19.96
CA TYR A 61 19.92 -21.36 20.82
C TYR A 61 21.22 -21.94 20.24
N ILE A 62 21.49 -21.77 18.94
CA ILE A 62 22.76 -22.21 18.32
C ILE A 62 23.80 -21.08 18.46
N HIS A 63 24.65 -21.21 19.48
CA HIS A 63 25.68 -20.23 19.84
C HIS A 63 26.81 -20.08 18.78
N ASP A 64 26.99 -21.07 17.90
CA ASP A 64 28.10 -21.16 16.94
C ASP A 64 27.68 -21.16 15.45
N GLY A 65 26.53 -20.55 15.14
CA GLY A 65 26.00 -20.41 13.76
C GLY A 65 26.81 -19.47 12.84
N ASN A 66 28.05 -19.13 13.22
CA ASN A 66 28.91 -18.15 12.56
C ASN A 66 29.69 -18.69 11.35
N LEU A 67 29.55 -19.98 11.01
CA LEU A 67 30.16 -20.61 9.85
C LEU A 67 29.09 -21.11 8.86
N GLY A 68 29.10 -20.57 7.64
CA GLY A 68 28.31 -21.06 6.49
C GLY A 68 27.03 -20.28 6.15
N SER A 69 26.23 -20.86 5.24
CA SER A 69 25.04 -20.28 4.59
C SER A 69 23.92 -19.84 5.55
N HIS A 70 23.97 -20.31 6.81
CA HIS A 70 22.99 -19.99 7.86
C HIS A 70 22.98 -18.50 8.25
N LYS A 71 24.03 -17.72 7.95
CA LYS A 71 24.00 -16.26 8.13
C LYS A 71 22.92 -15.58 7.29
N ASN A 72 22.68 -16.02 6.06
CA ASN A 72 21.64 -15.41 5.21
C ASN A 72 20.24 -15.75 5.74
N GLY A 73 20.00 -16.99 6.17
CA GLY A 73 18.73 -17.39 6.77
C GLY A 73 18.47 -16.67 8.10
N ARG A 74 19.47 -16.60 8.98
CA ARG A 74 19.39 -15.87 10.26
C ARG A 74 19.19 -14.37 10.04
N ARG A 75 19.87 -13.73 9.09
CA ARG A 75 19.70 -12.30 8.77
C ARG A 75 18.32 -11.95 8.23
N VAL A 76 17.72 -12.82 7.41
CA VAL A 76 16.36 -12.64 6.88
C VAL A 76 15.31 -12.76 7.97
N ILE A 77 15.50 -13.68 8.92
CA ILE A 77 14.53 -13.97 9.97
C ILE A 77 14.69 -13.05 11.19
N MET A 78 15.94 -12.73 11.56
CA MET A 78 16.28 -11.91 12.75
C MET A 78 16.43 -10.41 12.44
N ASN A 79 16.16 -9.97 11.20
CA ASN A 79 16.16 -8.56 10.79
C ASN A 79 17.46 -7.79 11.08
N GLU A 80 18.62 -8.47 11.18
CA GLU A 80 19.85 -7.78 11.61
C GLU A 80 20.47 -6.88 10.52
N ASP A 81 20.08 -6.99 9.23
CA ASP A 81 20.67 -6.18 8.14
C ASP A 81 19.72 -5.91 6.92
N ILE A 82 18.40 -6.17 6.97
CA ILE A 82 17.49 -6.11 5.79
C ILE A 82 16.41 -5.02 5.92
N GLU A 83 16.81 -3.78 6.21
CA GLU A 83 15.91 -2.63 6.13
C GLU A 83 15.82 -2.03 4.72
N SER A 84 16.66 -2.46 3.78
CA SER A 84 16.68 -1.85 2.45
C SER A 84 15.60 -2.45 1.54
N ALA A 85 14.61 -1.63 1.17
CA ALA A 85 13.67 -1.94 0.12
C ALA A 85 14.39 -1.97 -1.23
N HIS A 86 14.42 -3.12 -1.91
CA HIS A 86 15.11 -3.26 -3.20
C HIS A 86 14.49 -4.32 -4.11
N PRO A 87 14.54 -4.12 -5.44
CA PRO A 87 14.11 -5.12 -6.40
C PRO A 87 15.02 -6.35 -6.35
N MET A 88 14.44 -7.55 -6.44
CA MET A 88 15.23 -8.80 -6.54
C MET A 88 15.61 -9.12 -7.99
N ASP A 89 14.88 -8.57 -8.96
CA ASP A 89 15.17 -8.80 -10.36
C ASP A 89 16.31 -7.91 -10.84
N LYS A 90 17.31 -8.51 -11.51
CA LYS A 90 18.50 -7.81 -12.02
C LYS A 90 18.16 -6.71 -13.04
N LYS A 91 17.00 -6.79 -13.70
CA LYS A 91 16.48 -5.80 -14.66
C LYS A 91 14.96 -5.71 -14.52
N GLY A 92 14.45 -4.54 -14.21
CA GLY A 92 13.01 -4.27 -14.27
C GLY A 92 12.53 -4.06 -15.70
N LYS A 93 11.24 -4.22 -15.93
CA LYS A 93 10.60 -4.03 -17.24
C LYS A 93 10.04 -2.61 -17.33
N GLN A 94 10.39 -1.88 -18.39
CA GLN A 94 9.82 -0.56 -18.62
C GLN A 94 8.31 -0.67 -18.87
N TYR A 95 7.53 0.16 -18.19
CA TYR A 95 6.08 0.23 -18.32
C TYR A 95 5.67 1.69 -18.49
N VAL A 96 4.77 1.94 -19.44
CA VAL A 96 4.22 3.27 -19.67
C VAL A 96 2.91 3.38 -18.90
N LEU A 97 2.92 4.22 -17.86
CA LEU A 97 1.79 4.44 -16.98
C LEU A 97 0.72 5.26 -17.72
N PRO A 98 -0.52 4.75 -17.90
CA PRO A 98 -1.61 5.53 -18.46
C PRO A 98 -1.88 6.81 -17.66
N ASN A 99 -2.39 7.86 -18.30
CA ASN A 99 -2.63 9.14 -17.63
C ASN A 99 -3.55 9.01 -16.39
N ILE A 100 -4.57 8.15 -16.47
CA ILE A 100 -5.48 7.90 -15.34
C ILE A 100 -4.72 7.27 -14.16
N GLU A 101 -3.90 6.24 -14.42
CA GLU A 101 -3.07 5.59 -13.38
C GLU A 101 -2.02 6.55 -12.82
N CYS A 102 -1.45 7.43 -13.66
CA CYS A 102 -0.51 8.46 -13.22
C CYS A 102 -1.16 9.46 -12.25
N GLN A 103 -2.37 9.93 -12.55
CA GLN A 103 -3.11 10.83 -11.65
C GLN A 103 -3.47 10.14 -10.33
N GLN A 104 -3.87 8.88 -10.41
CA GLN A 104 -4.18 8.02 -9.28
C GLN A 104 -2.99 7.83 -8.34
N VAL A 105 -1.87 7.37 -8.89
CA VAL A 105 -0.62 7.16 -8.15
C VAL A 105 -0.13 8.48 -7.55
N ARG A 106 -0.11 9.57 -8.33
CA ARG A 106 0.26 10.90 -7.84
C ARG A 106 -0.59 11.31 -6.64
N LYS A 107 -1.91 11.14 -6.71
CA LYS A 107 -2.81 11.46 -5.60
C LYS A 107 -2.46 10.62 -4.36
N TRP A 108 -2.21 9.34 -4.55
CA TRP A 108 -1.88 8.44 -3.44
C TRP A 108 -0.53 8.76 -2.81
N VAL A 109 0.52 9.04 -3.59
CA VAL A 109 1.84 9.45 -3.05
C VAL A 109 1.70 10.78 -2.31
N LEU A 110 0.92 11.71 -2.86
CA LEU A 110 0.66 13.00 -2.23
C LEU A 110 -0.06 12.86 -0.88
N THR A 111 -1.07 11.98 -0.77
CA THR A 111 -1.81 11.79 0.49
C THR A 111 -0.98 11.15 1.60
N HIS A 112 0.08 10.41 1.25
CA HIS A 112 0.99 9.77 2.22
C HIS A 112 2.22 10.64 2.52
N SER A 113 2.36 11.80 1.89
CA SER A 113 3.42 12.75 2.23
C SER A 113 3.03 13.53 3.49
N SER A 114 3.93 13.58 4.48
CA SER A 114 3.73 14.33 5.72
C SER A 114 3.53 15.83 5.48
N GLU A 115 4.22 16.41 4.49
CA GLU A 115 4.09 17.81 4.10
C GLU A 115 2.68 18.13 3.56
N ASN A 116 1.94 17.15 3.03
CA ASN A 116 0.63 17.39 2.43
C ASN A 116 -0.44 17.81 3.45
N ALA A 117 -0.28 17.46 4.74
CA ALA A 117 -1.26 17.78 5.78
C ALA A 117 -1.50 19.29 5.90
N GLU A 118 -0.43 20.09 5.92
CA GLU A 118 -0.54 21.55 6.01
C GLU A 118 -1.18 22.18 4.76
N TRP A 119 -0.93 21.58 3.59
CA TRP A 119 -1.49 22.07 2.33
C TRP A 119 -2.98 21.77 2.19
N GLU A 120 -3.44 20.64 2.72
CA GLU A 120 -4.85 20.30 2.77
C GLU A 120 -5.61 21.31 3.65
N GLU A 121 -5.07 21.66 4.82
CA GLU A 121 -5.65 22.69 5.70
C GLU A 121 -5.74 24.07 5.00
N LYS A 122 -4.65 24.50 4.35
CA LYS A 122 -4.62 25.75 3.57
C LYS A 122 -5.66 25.73 2.44
N TYR A 123 -5.86 24.58 1.79
CA TYR A 123 -6.87 24.42 0.75
C TYR A 123 -8.29 24.53 1.30
N GLN A 124 -8.57 23.98 2.49
CA GLN A 124 -9.89 24.15 3.13
C GLN A 124 -10.18 25.62 3.44
N VAL A 125 -9.20 26.38 3.92
CA VAL A 125 -9.33 27.83 4.12
C VAL A 125 -9.58 28.56 2.80
N TYR A 126 -8.87 28.18 1.72
CA TYR A 126 -9.12 28.71 0.38
C TYR A 126 -10.57 28.47 -0.06
N LEU A 127 -11.10 27.25 0.10
CA LEU A 127 -12.50 26.92 -0.25
C LEU A 127 -13.51 27.75 0.56
N GLN A 128 -13.27 27.94 1.86
CA GLN A 128 -14.13 28.79 2.70
C GLN A 128 -14.12 30.25 2.23
N SER A 129 -12.94 30.78 1.86
CA SER A 129 -12.80 32.15 1.37
C SER A 129 -13.53 32.38 0.03
N GLN A 130 -13.50 31.38 -0.87
CA GLN A 130 -14.22 31.46 -2.15
C GLN A 130 -15.74 31.44 -1.97
N LYS A 131 -16.24 30.59 -1.06
CA LYS A 131 -17.67 30.53 -0.71
C LYS A 131 -18.19 31.85 -0.12
N SER A 132 -17.37 32.52 0.70
CA SER A 132 -17.70 33.84 1.25
C SER A 132 -17.70 34.93 0.16
N ARG A 133 -16.71 34.92 -0.75
CA ARG A 133 -16.63 35.88 -1.87
C ARG A 133 -17.75 35.72 -2.90
N GLY A 134 -18.19 34.49 -3.17
CA GLY A 134 -19.29 34.19 -4.09
C GLY A 134 -20.66 34.72 -3.63
N LYS A 135 -20.90 34.83 -2.31
CA LYS A 135 -22.10 35.49 -1.78
C LYS A 135 -22.13 37.00 -2.05
N ASN A 136 -20.97 37.63 -2.18
CA ASN A 136 -20.84 39.09 -2.29
C ASN A 136 -20.70 39.59 -3.74
N ARG A 137 -20.50 38.71 -4.73
CA ARG A 137 -20.35 39.08 -6.14
C ARG A 137 -21.35 38.32 -7.02
N ARG A 138 -22.48 38.96 -7.32
CA ARG A 138 -23.34 38.58 -8.46
C ARG A 138 -22.56 38.82 -9.76
N GLY A 139 -21.78 37.83 -10.22
CA GLY A 139 -21.25 37.86 -11.59
C GLY A 139 -19.78 37.46 -11.82
N SER A 140 -18.99 37.10 -10.80
CA SER A 140 -17.65 36.54 -11.04
C SER A 140 -17.56 35.13 -10.48
N GLN A 141 -17.84 34.13 -11.32
CA GLN A 141 -17.52 32.74 -11.03
C GLN A 141 -15.99 32.58 -11.06
N ALA A 142 -15.32 32.88 -9.96
CA ALA A 142 -13.96 32.39 -9.76
C ALA A 142 -14.03 30.86 -9.87
N LYS A 143 -13.36 30.29 -10.88
CA LYS A 143 -13.39 28.85 -11.13
C LYS A 143 -12.78 28.15 -9.92
N GLU A 144 -13.59 27.36 -9.21
CA GLU A 144 -13.11 26.49 -8.14
C GLU A 144 -12.08 25.53 -8.75
N LEU A 145 -10.82 25.70 -8.35
CA LEU A 145 -9.74 24.83 -8.78
C LEU A 145 -9.75 23.59 -7.90
N ASN A 146 -9.67 22.41 -8.50
CA ASN A 146 -9.39 21.18 -7.78
C ASN A 146 -8.05 21.30 -7.01
N TYR A 147 -7.92 20.54 -5.92
CA TYR A 147 -6.78 20.60 -4.99
C TYR A 147 -5.42 20.58 -5.68
N ILE A 148 -5.17 19.60 -6.57
CA ILE A 148 -3.88 19.44 -7.23
C ILE A 148 -3.53 20.64 -8.14
N PRO A 149 -4.39 21.08 -9.09
CA PRO A 149 -4.14 22.31 -9.84
C PRO A 149 -3.92 23.55 -8.95
N TRP A 150 -4.68 23.70 -7.87
CA TRP A 150 -4.50 24.79 -6.92
C TRP A 150 -3.13 24.75 -6.24
N LEU A 151 -2.71 23.57 -5.78
CA LEU A 151 -1.44 23.35 -5.09
C LEU A 151 -0.25 23.62 -6.02
N ARG A 152 -0.33 23.19 -7.29
CA ARG A 152 0.69 23.52 -8.29
C ARG A 152 0.91 25.02 -8.47
N LEU A 153 -0.17 25.81 -8.41
CA LEU A 153 -0.08 27.27 -8.52
C LEU A 153 0.60 27.89 -7.29
N GLN A 154 0.33 27.36 -6.09
CA GLN A 154 1.01 27.84 -4.88
C GLN A 154 2.51 27.56 -4.94
N LEU A 155 2.90 26.37 -5.40
CA LEU A 155 4.29 25.93 -5.47
C LEU A 155 5.05 26.39 -6.72
N GLN A 156 4.40 27.13 -7.63
CA GLN A 156 5.00 27.45 -8.94
C GLN A 156 6.33 28.21 -8.81
N ASN A 157 6.40 29.18 -7.90
CA ASN A 157 7.56 30.04 -7.68
C ASN A 157 8.51 29.53 -6.58
N GLU A 158 8.15 28.43 -5.89
CA GLU A 158 9.00 27.85 -4.87
C GLU A 158 10.19 27.09 -5.49
N LYS A 159 11.24 26.92 -4.69
CA LYS A 159 12.40 26.11 -5.07
C LYS A 159 11.97 24.67 -5.36
N VAL A 160 12.73 23.99 -6.21
CA VAL A 160 12.49 22.57 -6.47
C VAL A 160 12.75 21.78 -5.18
N SER A 161 11.73 21.06 -4.72
CA SER A 161 11.76 20.20 -3.54
C SER A 161 11.17 18.83 -3.87
N PRO A 162 11.48 17.77 -3.10
CA PRO A 162 10.85 16.46 -3.27
C PRO A 162 9.32 16.53 -3.25
N PHE A 163 8.74 17.34 -2.36
CA PHE A 163 7.30 17.55 -2.31
C PHE A 163 6.75 18.19 -3.59
N LYS A 164 7.43 19.22 -4.13
CA LYS A 164 7.05 19.81 -5.42
C LYS A 164 7.09 18.80 -6.56
N ARG A 165 8.04 17.85 -6.56
CA ARG A 165 8.08 16.74 -7.54
C ARG A 165 6.89 15.79 -7.38
N ILE A 166 6.52 15.43 -6.14
CA ILE A 166 5.31 14.65 -5.85
C ILE A 166 4.09 15.38 -6.41
N VAL A 167 4.00 16.68 -6.14
CA VAL A 167 2.92 17.52 -6.62
C VAL A 167 2.94 17.59 -8.13
N ASP A 168 4.06 17.63 -8.85
CA ASP A 168 4.06 17.64 -10.32
C ASP A 168 3.66 16.29 -10.94
N GLY A 169 4.04 15.20 -10.27
CA GLY A 169 3.75 13.82 -10.66
C GLY A 169 4.99 13.05 -11.14
N PRO A 170 4.91 11.72 -11.15
CA PRO A 170 6.02 10.88 -11.60
C PRO A 170 6.16 10.92 -13.13
N SER A 171 7.30 10.44 -13.62
CA SER A 171 7.48 10.11 -15.03
C SER A 171 6.41 9.12 -15.50
N PHE A 172 5.89 9.30 -16.72
CA PHE A 172 4.99 8.33 -17.35
C PHE A 172 5.70 7.01 -17.66
N THR A 173 7.03 7.02 -17.71
CA THR A 173 7.83 5.80 -17.86
C THR A 173 8.28 5.34 -16.48
N VAL A 174 7.76 4.20 -16.04
CA VAL A 174 8.07 3.59 -14.74
C VAL A 174 8.70 2.22 -14.94
N VAL A 175 9.33 1.69 -13.90
CA VAL A 175 9.94 0.36 -13.94
C VAL A 175 9.06 -0.62 -13.16
N SER A 176 8.66 -1.71 -13.81
CA SER A 176 7.91 -2.80 -13.18
C SER A 176 8.83 -3.94 -12.77
N TYR A 177 8.62 -4.50 -11.58
CA TYR A 177 9.34 -5.65 -11.06
C TYR A 177 8.40 -6.84 -10.86
N ASN A 178 8.92 -8.05 -11.04
CA ASN A 178 8.19 -9.28 -10.73
C ASN A 178 8.36 -9.65 -9.25
N ARG A 179 9.53 -9.33 -8.67
CA ARG A 179 9.84 -9.60 -7.26
C ARG A 179 10.48 -8.40 -6.60
N TYR A 180 10.03 -8.08 -5.39
CA TYR A 180 10.51 -6.95 -4.63
C TYR A 180 10.64 -7.27 -3.15
N THR A 181 11.73 -6.85 -2.53
CA THR A 181 11.95 -7.02 -1.08
C THR A 181 11.64 -5.72 -0.38
N MET A 182 10.83 -5.77 0.66
CA MET A 182 10.52 -4.61 1.49
C MET A 182 10.31 -5.07 2.94
N ASN A 183 11.03 -4.45 3.87
CA ASN A 183 10.96 -4.74 5.31
C ASN A 183 11.13 -6.23 5.64
N GLY A 184 12.10 -6.90 5.00
CA GLY A 184 12.35 -8.34 5.19
C GLY A 184 11.41 -9.28 4.43
N TYR A 185 10.31 -8.78 3.84
CA TYR A 185 9.35 -9.60 3.09
C TYR A 185 9.62 -9.54 1.58
N VAL A 186 9.40 -10.66 0.89
CA VAL A 186 9.50 -10.75 -0.57
C VAL A 186 8.11 -10.83 -1.18
N PHE A 187 7.77 -9.84 -2.00
CA PHE A 187 6.50 -9.74 -2.70
C PHE A 187 6.64 -10.18 -4.15
N TYR A 188 5.64 -10.91 -4.63
CA TYR A 188 5.58 -11.39 -6.01
C TYR A 188 4.42 -10.75 -6.76
N MET A 189 4.64 -10.48 -8.05
CA MET A 189 3.56 -10.23 -8.97
C MET A 189 2.75 -11.53 -9.16
N SER A 190 1.42 -11.45 -9.05
CA SER A 190 0.51 -12.60 -9.25
C SER A 190 0.77 -13.39 -10.52
N ASP A 191 1.03 -12.73 -11.66
CA ASP A 191 1.33 -13.42 -12.92
C ASP A 191 2.62 -14.26 -12.83
N SER A 192 3.62 -13.78 -12.07
CA SER A 192 4.90 -14.47 -11.86
C SER A 192 4.80 -15.61 -10.84
N GLU A 193 3.82 -15.57 -9.95
CA GLU A 193 3.60 -16.55 -8.88
C GLU A 193 3.20 -17.92 -9.43
N SER A 194 2.54 -17.97 -10.59
CA SER A 194 2.16 -19.22 -11.27
C SER A 194 3.34 -20.15 -11.58
N THR A 195 4.55 -19.60 -11.64
CA THR A 195 5.78 -20.33 -11.94
C THR A 195 6.58 -20.73 -10.69
N THR A 196 6.13 -20.31 -9.50
CA THR A 196 6.85 -20.49 -8.24
C THR A 196 6.06 -21.35 -7.27
N THR A 197 6.76 -22.14 -6.45
CA THR A 197 6.15 -23.00 -5.42
C THR A 197 5.57 -22.17 -4.25
N THR A 198 6.01 -20.92 -4.08
CA THR A 198 5.65 -20.04 -2.96
C THR A 198 4.52 -19.08 -3.32
N GLN A 199 3.54 -18.92 -2.43
CA GLN A 199 2.40 -18.01 -2.63
C GLN A 199 2.60 -16.64 -1.95
N ASN A 200 3.48 -15.82 -2.51
CA ASN A 200 3.88 -14.54 -1.92
C ASN A 200 3.32 -13.31 -2.67
N SER A 201 2.27 -13.47 -3.48
CA SER A 201 1.56 -12.32 -4.11
C SER A 201 0.44 -11.76 -3.24
N ARG A 202 -0.01 -12.49 -2.23
CA ARG A 202 -1.12 -12.08 -1.36
C ARG A 202 -0.62 -11.16 -0.26
N VAL A 203 -1.36 -10.09 0.00
CA VAL A 203 -1.07 -9.11 1.04
C VAL A 203 -2.30 -8.81 1.86
N SER A 204 -2.09 -8.41 3.11
CA SER A 204 -3.15 -7.90 3.99
C SER A 204 -2.76 -6.55 4.57
N MET A 205 -3.72 -5.65 4.72
CA MET A 205 -3.54 -4.34 5.31
C MET A 205 -4.56 -4.11 6.42
N LYS A 206 -4.08 -3.78 7.61
CA LYS A 206 -4.92 -3.28 8.70
C LYS A 206 -5.13 -1.78 8.54
N VAL A 207 -6.38 -1.36 8.49
CA VAL A 207 -6.77 0.05 8.32
C VAL A 207 -7.91 0.37 9.28
N VAL A 208 -7.81 1.50 9.97
CA VAL A 208 -8.93 2.07 10.73
C VAL A 208 -9.92 2.67 9.72
N THR A 209 -11.11 2.09 9.63
CA THR A 209 -12.16 2.52 8.70
C THR A 209 -13.35 3.05 9.50
N SER A 210 -13.85 4.21 9.12
CA SER A 210 -15.07 4.79 9.71
C SER A 210 -16.33 4.22 9.07
N PHE A 211 -17.19 3.61 9.86
CA PHE A 211 -18.48 3.04 9.45
C PHE A 211 -19.65 3.92 9.92
N ARG A 212 -20.78 3.84 9.19
CA ARG A 212 -22.07 4.39 9.60
C ARG A 212 -23.14 3.33 9.45
N ALA A 213 -24.13 3.30 10.35
CA ALA A 213 -25.17 2.27 10.33
C ALA A 213 -26.10 2.40 9.12
N SER A 214 -26.27 3.62 8.58
CA SER A 214 -27.03 3.88 7.37
C SER A 214 -26.52 5.14 6.65
N ALA A 215 -26.94 5.36 5.39
CA ALA A 215 -26.57 6.57 4.65
C ALA A 215 -27.06 7.88 5.29
N LYS A 216 -28.12 7.81 6.13
CA LYS A 216 -28.67 8.95 6.87
C LYS A 216 -28.02 9.15 8.23
N ASP A 217 -27.28 8.16 8.71
CA ASP A 217 -26.59 8.21 9.99
C ASP A 217 -25.35 9.10 9.88
N ARG A 218 -25.23 10.04 10.81
CA ARG A 218 -24.08 10.96 10.92
C ARG A 218 -23.05 10.48 11.93
N ASN A 219 -23.37 9.45 12.72
CA ASN A 219 -22.45 8.87 13.66
C ASN A 219 -21.49 7.95 12.92
N LEU A 220 -20.23 8.40 12.81
CA LEU A 220 -19.13 7.59 12.32
C LEU A 220 -18.53 6.82 13.50
N VAL A 221 -18.40 5.51 13.33
CA VAL A 221 -17.74 4.63 14.28
C VAL A 221 -16.50 4.07 13.61
N ASP A 222 -15.34 4.35 14.19
CA ASP A 222 -14.08 3.83 13.71
C ASP A 222 -13.91 2.39 14.17
N ASP A 223 -13.54 1.50 13.24
CA ASP A 223 -13.25 0.10 13.52
C ASP A 223 -11.99 -0.33 12.76
N GLU A 224 -11.19 -1.20 13.37
CA GLU A 224 -9.98 -1.72 12.74
C GLU A 224 -10.36 -2.88 11.81
N VAL A 225 -10.14 -2.69 10.50
CA VAL A 225 -10.51 -3.67 9.49
C VAL A 225 -9.28 -4.10 8.70
N THR A 226 -9.18 -5.42 8.48
CA THR A 226 -8.13 -6.00 7.65
C THR A 226 -8.65 -6.19 6.23
N TYR A 227 -8.02 -5.54 5.26
CA TYR A 227 -8.26 -5.72 3.83
C TYR A 227 -7.25 -6.69 3.25
N TYR A 228 -7.70 -7.60 2.39
CA TYR A 228 -6.84 -8.55 1.69
C TYR A 228 -6.77 -8.19 0.21
N GLY A 229 -5.59 -8.30 -0.38
CA GLY A 229 -5.34 -8.00 -1.78
C GLY A 229 -4.32 -8.94 -2.39
N VAL A 230 -4.23 -8.90 -3.72
CA VAL A 230 -3.26 -9.68 -4.49
C VAL A 230 -2.43 -8.72 -5.32
N VAL A 231 -1.11 -8.72 -5.14
CA VAL A 231 -0.20 -7.84 -5.86
C VAL A 231 -0.25 -8.16 -7.35
N LYS A 232 -0.82 -7.23 -8.11
CA LYS A 232 -0.88 -7.28 -9.58
C LYS A 232 0.33 -6.67 -10.23
N ARG A 233 0.88 -5.58 -9.66
CA ARG A 233 2.08 -4.91 -10.20
C ARG A 233 2.88 -4.27 -9.08
N ILE A 234 4.20 -4.29 -9.22
CA ILE A 234 5.14 -3.58 -8.36
C ILE A 234 5.84 -2.56 -9.25
N LEU A 235 5.61 -1.27 -9.01
CA LEU A 235 6.06 -0.17 -9.86
C LEU A 235 7.01 0.73 -9.09
N GLU A 236 8.19 0.99 -9.64
CA GLU A 236 9.11 2.03 -9.20
C GLU A 236 8.89 3.29 -10.04
N LEU A 237 8.39 4.32 -9.38
CA LEU A 237 8.08 5.62 -9.92
C LEU A 237 9.34 6.49 -9.87
N ASP A 238 9.62 7.18 -10.97
CA ASP A 238 10.72 8.13 -11.05
C ASP A 238 10.21 9.56 -10.94
N TYR A 239 10.65 10.27 -9.91
CA TYR A 239 10.36 11.69 -9.64
C TYR A 239 11.55 12.61 -9.97
N VAL A 240 12.51 12.12 -10.77
CA VAL A 240 13.77 12.79 -11.15
C VAL A 240 14.78 12.85 -10.01
N GLU A 241 14.36 13.34 -8.83
CA GLU A 241 15.24 13.48 -7.65
C GLU A 241 15.28 12.23 -6.79
N PHE A 242 14.20 11.45 -6.79
CA PHE A 242 14.08 10.24 -6.00
C PHE A 242 13.15 9.25 -6.69
N LYS A 243 13.17 8.02 -6.18
CA LYS A 243 12.31 6.93 -6.64
C LYS A 243 11.38 6.50 -5.53
N GLN A 244 10.14 6.19 -5.89
CA GLN A 244 9.13 5.68 -4.95
C GLN A 244 8.56 4.37 -5.49
N THR A 245 8.57 3.31 -4.68
CA THR A 245 7.94 2.05 -5.08
C THR A 245 6.49 2.03 -4.60
N VAL A 246 5.58 1.59 -5.47
CA VAL A 246 4.15 1.43 -5.18
C VAL A 246 3.66 0.06 -5.63
N PHE A 247 2.71 -0.50 -4.87
CA PHE A 247 2.13 -1.80 -5.15
C PHE A 247 0.68 -1.62 -5.61
N SER A 248 0.39 -2.13 -6.80
CA SER A 248 -0.95 -2.25 -7.33
C SER A 248 -1.51 -3.61 -6.95
N LEU A 249 -2.71 -3.63 -6.34
CA LEU A 249 -3.45 -4.87 -6.05
C LEU A 249 -4.55 -5.16 -7.07
#